data_AF-Q8CKU6-F1
#
_entry.id   AF-Q8CKU6-F1
#
_cell.length_a   1.000
_cell.length_b   1.000
_cell.length_c   1.000
_cell.angle_alpha   90.00
_cell.angle_beta   90.00
_cell.angle_gamma   90.00
#
_symmetry.space_group_name_H-M   'P 1'
#
loop_
_entity.id
_entity.type
_entity.pdbx_description
1 polymer ?
#
loop_
_entity_poly.entity_id
_entity_poly.type
_entity_poly.pdbx_seq_one_letter_code
_entity_poly.pdbx_strand_id
1 'polypeptide(L)'
;MPMTLTAVVVGASLGLAGLLMQTVLANPLASPYTLGISAAAGFGAALSIITGFSVGGVLSLGTPLLASLMALLACLPIYFLGQRQGMTPQILVLSGIVVLFFFQSLQSLMLFRPHQKRCNKLYSGCLAAC
;
A
#
# COMPACT_ATOMS: atom_id res chain seq x y z
N MET A 1 -28.01 0.59 0.97
CA MET A 1 -27.26 1.20 2.09
C MET A 1 -26.01 0.39 2.54
N PRO A 2 -25.20 -0.24 1.66
CA PRO A 2 -23.96 -0.91 2.12
C PRO A 2 -22.80 0.07 2.36
N MET A 3 -22.69 1.12 1.54
CA MET A 3 -21.58 2.08 1.55
C MET A 3 -21.49 2.89 2.85
N THR A 4 -22.64 3.22 3.47
CA THR A 4 -22.69 3.99 4.73
C THR A 4 -22.20 3.17 5.91
N LEU A 5 -22.58 1.90 6.00
CA LEU A 5 -22.09 0.97 7.01
C LEU A 5 -20.58 0.76 6.91
N THR A 6 -20.06 0.53 5.70
CA THR A 6 -18.62 0.39 5.49
C THR A 6 -17.86 1.67 5.80
N ALA A 7 -18.42 2.85 5.48
CA ALA A 7 -17.80 4.14 5.80
C ALA A 7 -17.67 4.36 7.32
N VAL A 8 -18.70 4.03 8.11
CA VAL A 8 -18.66 4.15 9.57
C VAL A 8 -17.67 3.16 10.18
N VAL A 9 -17.67 1.90 9.74
CA VAL A 9 -16.76 0.87 10.24
C VAL A 9 -15.30 1.19 9.92
N VAL A 10 -15.01 1.58 8.68
CA VAL A 10 -13.67 1.98 8.25
C VAL A 10 -13.24 3.24 9.01
N GLY A 11 -14.09 4.26 9.11
CA GLY A 11 -13.79 5.49 9.87
C GLY A 11 -13.47 5.24 11.34
N ALA A 12 -14.25 4.39 12.02
CA ALA A 12 -13.99 4.00 13.40
C ALA A 12 -12.66 3.25 13.55
N SER A 13 -12.35 2.32 12.64
CA SER A 13 -11.10 1.55 12.67
C SER A 13 -9.87 2.44 12.45
N LEU A 14 -9.93 3.39 11.52
CA LEU A 14 -8.85 4.36 11.30
C LEU A 14 -8.67 5.30 12.51
N GLY A 15 -9.77 5.74 13.12
CA GLY A 15 -9.72 6.58 14.32
C GLY A 15 -9.04 5.89 15.50
N LEU A 16 -9.40 4.62 15.76
CA LEU A 16 -8.77 3.80 16.80
C LEU A 16 -7.28 3.54 16.51
N ALA A 17 -6.94 3.19 15.27
CA ALA A 17 -5.55 2.98 14.87
C ALA A 17 -4.69 4.24 15.05
N GLY A 18 -5.24 5.42 14.70
CA GLY A 18 -4.58 6.71 14.91
C GLY A 18 -4.31 7.00 16.38
N LEU A 19 -5.31 6.77 17.25
CA LEU A 19 -5.20 6.99 18.69
C LEU A 19 -4.16 6.05 19.32
N LEU A 20 -4.16 4.77 18.95
CA LEU A 20 -3.14 3.81 19.39
C LEU A 20 -1.74 4.23 18.97
N MET A 21 -1.55 4.68 17.72
CA MET A 21 -0.23 5.13 17.26
C MET A 21 0.25 6.38 18.00
N GLN A 22 -0.65 7.34 18.27
CA GLN A 22 -0.33 8.53 19.05
C GLN A 22 0.10 8.19 20.48
N THR A 23 -0.52 7.17 21.10
CA THR A 23 -0.11 6.69 22.43
C THR A 23 1.23 5.95 22.44
N VAL A 24 1.53 5.14 21.41
CA VAL A 24 2.79 4.38 21.33
C VAL A 24 3.98 5.29 21.03
N LEU A 25 3.81 6.30 20.16
CA LEU A 25 4.89 7.21 19.79
C LEU A 25 5.03 8.39 20.76
N ALA A 26 4.12 8.54 21.73
CA ALA A 26 3.99 9.71 22.61
C ALA A 26 4.08 11.04 21.84
N ASN A 27 3.62 11.04 20.59
CA ASN A 27 3.78 12.14 19.65
C ASN A 27 2.42 12.42 18.97
N PRO A 28 1.75 13.54 19.31
CA PRO A 28 0.43 13.87 18.78
C PRO A 28 0.43 14.17 17.27
N LEU A 29 1.61 14.28 16.62
CA LEU A 29 1.74 14.46 15.17
C LEU A 29 1.94 13.15 14.39
N ALA A 30 2.15 12.01 15.06
CA ALA A 30 2.43 10.76 14.38
C ALA A 30 1.13 10.04 13.95
N SER A 31 1.00 9.76 12.65
CA SER A 31 -0.12 9.00 12.07
C SER A 31 0.35 7.65 11.54
N PRO A 32 -0.36 6.54 11.82
CA PRO A 32 -0.01 5.19 11.35
C PRO A 32 -0.09 5.05 9.83
N TYR A 33 -0.82 5.95 9.15
CA TYR A 33 -1.04 5.89 7.70
C TYR A 33 0.22 6.22 6.89
N THR A 34 1.19 6.90 7.50
CA THR A 34 2.39 7.41 6.84
C THR A 34 3.57 6.42 6.85
N LEU A 35 3.45 5.29 7.57
CA LEU A 35 4.53 4.31 7.73
C LEU A 35 4.76 3.40 6.50
N GLY A 36 4.19 3.72 5.35
CA GLY A 36 4.38 2.93 4.12
C GLY A 36 3.40 1.76 3.93
N ILE A 37 2.52 1.49 4.90
CA ILE A 37 1.50 0.43 4.84
C ILE A 37 0.57 0.63 3.63
N SER A 38 0.16 1.87 3.37
CA SER A 38 -0.71 2.22 2.23
C SER A 38 -0.02 2.02 0.87
N ALA A 39 1.29 2.32 0.78
CA ALA A 39 2.07 2.07 -0.44
C ALA A 39 2.27 0.56 -0.66
N ALA A 40 2.52 -0.21 0.40
CA ALA A 40 2.61 -1.66 0.31
C ALA A 40 1.27 -2.31 -0.08
N ALA A 41 0.15 -1.85 0.49
CA ALA A 41 -1.19 -2.30 0.11
C ALA A 41 -1.51 -1.97 -1.36
N GLY A 42 -1.15 -0.76 -1.81
CA GLY A 42 -1.30 -0.34 -3.21
C GLY A 42 -0.45 -1.16 -4.18
N PHE A 43 0.78 -1.50 -3.80
CA PHE A 43 1.63 -2.42 -4.53
C PHE A 43 1.02 -3.83 -4.59
N GLY A 44 0.53 -4.37 -3.47
CA GLY A 44 -0.14 -5.67 -3.42
C GLY A 44 -1.41 -5.73 -4.28
N ALA A 45 -2.21 -4.66 -4.27
CA ALA A 45 -3.37 -4.54 -5.15
C ALA A 45 -2.96 -4.52 -6.63
N ALA A 46 -1.94 -3.75 -7.00
CA ALA A 46 -1.39 -3.72 -8.36
C ALA A 46 -0.86 -5.10 -8.78
N LEU A 47 -0.19 -5.81 -7.87
CA LEU A 47 0.33 -7.16 -8.08
C LEU A 47 -0.80 -8.16 -8.35
N SER A 48 -1.91 -8.09 -7.60
CA SER A 48 -3.10 -8.92 -7.82
C SER A 48 -3.73 -8.67 -9.20
N ILE A 49 -3.81 -7.41 -9.63
CA ILE A 49 -4.36 -7.04 -10.95
C ILE A 49 -3.48 -7.57 -12.09
N ILE A 50 -2.15 -7.49 -11.95
CA ILE A 50 -1.21 -7.94 -12.98
C ILE A 50 -1.12 -9.46 -13.05
N THR A 51 -1.09 -10.14 -11.90
CA THR A 51 -1.04 -11.61 -11.84
C THR A 51 -2.38 -12.28 -12.13
N GLY A 52 -3.48 -11.51 -12.09
CA GLY A 52 -4.84 -12.04 -12.23
C GLY A 52 -5.23 -12.93 -11.05
N PHE A 53 -4.62 -12.72 -9.88
CA PHE A 53 -4.85 -13.55 -8.70
C PHE A 53 -6.31 -13.44 -8.25
N SER A 54 -7.05 -14.53 -8.45
CA SER A 54 -8.47 -14.63 -8.18
C SER A 54 -8.70 -15.75 -7.19
N VAL A 55 -9.38 -15.46 -6.08
CA VAL A 55 -9.75 -16.47 -5.09
C VAL A 55 -11.17 -16.94 -5.40
N GLY A 56 -11.33 -18.21 -5.76
CA GLY A 56 -12.63 -18.79 -6.10
C GLY A 56 -13.26 -18.24 -7.39
N GLY A 57 -12.47 -17.71 -8.33
CA GLY A 57 -12.96 -17.11 -9.57
C GLY A 57 -13.41 -15.65 -9.45
N VAL A 58 -13.41 -15.08 -8.25
CA VAL A 58 -13.82 -13.69 -7.99
C VAL A 58 -12.61 -12.79 -7.76
N LEU A 59 -12.29 -11.96 -8.76
CA LEU A 59 -11.15 -11.04 -8.69
C LEU A 59 -11.32 -9.98 -7.58
N SER A 60 -12.56 -9.66 -7.21
CA SER A 60 -12.89 -8.67 -6.17
C SER A 60 -12.50 -9.09 -4.75
N LEU A 61 -12.30 -10.40 -4.51
CA LEU A 61 -11.83 -10.92 -3.22
C LEU A 61 -10.32 -11.14 -3.20
N GLY A 62 -9.71 -11.43 -4.36
CA GLY A 62 -8.26 -11.59 -4.48
C GLY A 62 -7.48 -10.30 -4.22
N THR A 63 -8.02 -9.15 -4.68
CA THR A 63 -7.37 -7.84 -4.53
C THR A 63 -7.23 -7.37 -3.07
N PRO A 64 -8.27 -7.38 -2.20
CA PRO A 64 -8.10 -7.00 -0.81
C PRO A 64 -7.22 -7.99 -0.05
N LEU A 65 -7.27 -9.28 -0.36
CA LEU A 65 -6.40 -10.29 0.26
C LEU A 65 -4.92 -10.02 0.01
N LEU A 66 -4.52 -9.81 -1.25
CA LEU A 66 -3.13 -9.49 -1.57
C LEU A 66 -2.69 -8.13 -1.03
N ALA A 67 -3.59 -7.14 -1.04
CA ALA A 67 -3.32 -5.82 -0.47
C ALA A 67 -3.06 -5.91 1.04
N SER A 68 -3.89 -6.63 1.80
CA SER A 68 -3.70 -6.87 3.22
C SER A 68 -2.45 -7.70 3.52
N LEU A 69 -2.15 -8.70 2.69
CA LEU A 69 -0.97 -9.56 2.87
C LEU A 69 0.34 -8.78 2.65
N MET A 70 0.40 -7.91 1.63
CA MET A 70 1.54 -7.00 1.45
C MET A 70 1.63 -5.94 2.54
N ALA A 71 0.50 -5.41 3.02
CA ALA A 71 0.48 -4.48 4.15
C ALA A 71 1.08 -5.11 5.43
N LEU A 72 0.72 -6.36 5.75
CA LEU A 72 1.31 -7.12 6.85
C LEU A 72 2.81 -7.37 6.65
N LEU A 73 3.21 -7.69 5.42
CA LEU A 73 4.61 -7.94 5.07
C LEU A 73 5.46 -6.66 5.23
N ALA A 74 4.89 -5.48 4.97
CA ALA A 74 5.54 -4.19 5.21
C ALA A 74 5.72 -3.86 6.70
N CYS A 75 4.89 -4.42 7.60
CA CYS A 75 5.06 -4.24 9.04
C CYS A 75 6.27 -5.02 9.60
N LEU A 76 6.65 -6.16 8.99
CA LEU A 76 7.79 -6.97 9.42
C LEU A 76 9.13 -6.21 9.45
N PRO A 77 9.56 -5.52 8.37
CA PRO A 77 10.82 -4.77 8.40
C PRO A 77 10.78 -3.63 9.42
N ILE A 78 9.65 -2.93 9.56
CA ILE A 78 9.49 -1.85 10.54
C ILE A 78 9.65 -2.38 11.97
N TYR A 79 8.97 -3.49 12.28
CA TYR A 79 9.05 -4.15 13.58
C TYR A 79 10.47 -4.64 13.88
N PHE A 80 11.13 -5.28 12.92
CA PHE A 80 12.48 -5.81 13.09
C PHE A 80 13.52 -4.69 13.29
N LEU A 81 13.44 -3.61 12.51
CA LEU A 81 14.31 -2.44 12.67
C LEU A 81 14.05 -1.74 14.01
N GLY A 82 12.79 -1.61 14.40
CA GLY A 82 12.40 -1.04 15.70
C GLY A 82 12.93 -1.86 16.88
N GLN A 83 12.82 -3.19 16.81
CA GLN A 83 13.31 -4.08 17.85
C GLN A 83 14.84 -4.02 17.99
N ARG A 84 15.58 -3.90 16.89
CA ARG A 84 17.05 -3.84 16.90
C ARG A 84 17.63 -2.53 17.42
N GLN A 85 16.94 -1.42 17.27
CA GLN A 85 17.46 -0.10 17.64
C GLN A 85 16.72 0.60 18.81
N GLY A 86 15.89 -0.15 19.55
CA GLY A 86 15.32 0.32 20.84
C GLY A 86 13.97 1.03 20.76
N MET A 87 13.12 0.69 19.77
CA MET A 87 11.74 1.18 19.59
C MET A 87 11.55 2.69 19.81
N THR A 88 12.56 3.49 19.46
CA THR A 88 12.46 4.94 19.56
C THR A 88 11.60 5.50 18.43
N PRO A 89 10.85 6.59 18.68
CA PRO A 89 9.95 7.17 17.67
C PRO A 89 10.69 7.65 16.43
N GLN A 90 11.94 8.13 16.57
CA GLN A 90 12.76 8.53 15.41
C GLN A 90 13.00 7.36 14.44
N ILE A 91 13.36 6.19 14.95
CA ILE A 91 13.68 5.01 14.13
C ILE A 91 12.41 4.45 13.48
N LEU A 92 11.29 4.50 14.20
CA LEU A 92 10.00 4.06 13.66
C LEU A 92 9.55 4.93 12.48
N VAL A 93 9.74 6.25 12.57
CA VAL A 93 9.43 7.17 11.48
C VAL A 93 10.41 6.99 10.30
N LEU A 94 11.72 6.93 10.57
CA LEU A 94 12.74 6.80 9.53
C LEU A 94 12.60 5.47 8.75
N SER A 95 12.34 4.37 9.47
CA SER A 95 12.05 3.06 8.85
C SER A 95 10.78 3.08 8.02
N GLY A 96 9.72 3.76 8.48
CA GLY A 96 8.49 3.96 7.72
C GLY A 96 8.72 4.68 6.38
N ILE A 97 9.55 5.73 6.37
CA ILE A 97 9.90 6.47 5.14
C ILE A 97 10.70 5.57 4.18
N VAL A 98 11.64 4.78 4.68
CA VAL A 98 12.41 3.83 3.87
C VAL A 98 11.47 2.81 3.20
N VAL A 99 10.56 2.22 3.97
CA VAL A 99 9.59 1.24 3.45
C VAL A 99 8.63 1.89 2.44
N LEU A 100 8.18 3.12 2.71
CA LEU A 100 7.34 3.89 1.80
C LEU A 100 8.00 4.05 0.42
N PHE A 101 9.22 4.59 0.37
CA PHE A 101 9.94 4.79 -0.89
C PHE A 101 10.26 3.48 -1.60
N PHE A 102 10.59 2.44 -0.85
CA PHE A 102 10.85 1.11 -1.39
C PHE A 102 9.64 0.56 -2.16
N PHE A 103 8.44 0.57 -1.54
CA PHE A 103 7.22 0.12 -2.20
C PHE A 103 6.76 1.05 -3.32
N GLN A 104 6.95 2.37 -3.19
CA GLN A 104 6.64 3.31 -4.28
C GLN A 104 7.51 3.07 -5.53
N SER A 105 8.80 2.79 -5.35
CA SER A 105 9.70 2.45 -6.46
C SER A 105 9.25 1.17 -7.16
N LEU A 106 8.91 0.12 -6.38
CA LEU A 106 8.38 -1.13 -6.91
C LEU A 106 7.06 -0.95 -7.66
N GLN A 107 6.13 -0.17 -7.10
CA GLN A 107 4.85 0.14 -7.74
C GLN A 107 5.05 0.90 -9.05
N SER A 108 5.97 1.86 -9.08
CA SER A 108 6.30 2.62 -10.29
C SER A 108 6.90 1.74 -11.38
N LEU A 109 7.79 0.81 -11.02
CA LEU A 109 8.36 -0.20 -11.91
C LEU A 109 7.26 -1.09 -12.54
N MET A 110 6.26 -1.48 -11.74
CA MET A 110 5.13 -2.28 -12.25
C MET A 110 4.25 -1.50 -13.23
N LEU A 111 3.96 -0.23 -12.92
CA LEU A 111 3.08 0.62 -13.74
C LEU A 111 3.76 1.12 -15.03
N PHE A 112 5.09 1.09 -15.09
CA PHE A 112 5.84 1.51 -16.28
C PHE A 112 5.54 0.64 -17.52
N ARG A 113 5.44 -0.70 -17.36
CA ARG A 113 5.15 -1.64 -18.47
C ARG A 113 3.84 -1.34 -19.22
N PRO A 114 2.68 -1.22 -18.56
CA PRO A 114 1.43 -0.93 -19.26
C PRO A 114 1.42 0.46 -19.90
N HIS A 115 2.05 1.46 -19.26
CA HIS A 115 2.20 2.80 -19.86
C HIS A 115 3.01 2.76 -21.16
N GLN A 116 4.11 2.01 -21.19
CA GLN A 116 4.91 1.83 -22.41
C GLN A 116 4.11 1.17 -23.54
N LYS A 117 3.35 0.12 -23.23
CA LYS A 117 2.50 -0.57 -24.23
C LYS A 117 1.40 0.33 -24.79
N ARG A 118 0.81 1.18 -23.95
CA ARG A 118 -0.23 2.13 -24.37
C ARG A 118 0.36 3.25 -25.24
N CYS A 119 1.53 3.78 -24.89
CA CYS A 119 2.20 4.81 -25.68
C CYS A 119 2.67 4.27 -27.05
N ASN A 120 3.24 3.07 -27.10
CA ASN A 120 3.63 2.42 -28.36
C ASN A 120 2.41 2.14 -29.26
N LYS A 121 1.28 1.74 -28.66
CA LYS A 121 0.05 1.47 -29.42
C LYS A 121 -0.61 2.75 -29.97
N LEU A 122 -0.51 3.88 -29.26
CA LEU A 122 -0.94 5.18 -29.81
C LEU A 122 -0.06 5.60 -31.00
N TYR A 123 1.26 5.47 -30.89
CA TYR A 123 2.18 5.80 -31.99
C TYR A 123 1.93 4.93 -33.23
N SER A 124 1.79 3.61 -33.06
CA SER A 124 1.45 2.68 -34.15
C SER A 124 0.07 2.97 -34.76
N GLY A 125 -0.91 3.40 -33.96
CA GLY A 125 -2.24 3.78 -34.45
C GLY A 125 -2.22 5.08 -35.26
N CYS A 126 -1.37 6.03 -34.88
CA CYS A 126 -1.18 7.27 -35.64
C CYS A 126 -0.46 7.03 -36.98
N LEU A 127 0.52 6.13 -37.02
CA LEU A 127 1.24 5.77 -38.25
C LEU A 127 0.39 4.98 -39.24
N ALA A 128 -0.52 4.13 -38.76
CA ALA A 128 -1.43 3.35 -39.60
C ALA A 128 -2.62 4.16 -40.15
N ALA A 129 -2.84 5.38 -39.64
CA ALA A 129 -3.90 6.28 -40.06
C ALA A 129 -3.42 7.34 -41.09
N CYS A 130 -2.14 7.31 -41.47
CA CYS A 130 -1.53 8.16 -42.50
C CYS A 130 -1.23 7.32 -43.75
#